data_AF-A0A2N5XIX8-F1
#
_entry.id   AF-A0A2N5XIX8-F1
#
_cell.length_a   1.000
_cell.length_b   1.000
_cell.length_c   1.000
_cell.angle_alpha   90.00
_cell.angle_beta   90.00
_cell.angle_gamma   90.00
#
_symmetry.space_group_name_H-M   'P 1'
#
loop_
_entity.id
_entity.type
_entity.pdbx_description
1 polymer ?
#
loop_
_entity_poly.entity_id
_entity_poly.type
_entity_poly.pdbx_seq_one_letter_code
_entity_poly.pdbx_strand_id
1 'polypeptide(L)'
;ALAVAERAAACFPGTLCVGVDLLPATGWRRFAVGEVNAFGDLLPRLTGLPGSGAEGLDTYAAQVAAVIGKEHHLCSTHPSRARSRA
;
A
#
# COMPACT_ATOMS: atom_id res chain seq x y z
N ALA A 1 13.48 -9.51 -5.60
CA ALA A 1 12.34 -8.82 -6.22
C ALA A 1 11.66 -7.85 -5.25
N LEU A 2 11.05 -8.33 -4.16
CA LEU A 2 10.24 -7.50 -3.24
C LEU A 2 10.95 -6.23 -2.73
N ALA A 3 12.18 -6.34 -2.23
CA ALA A 3 12.94 -5.17 -1.77
C ALA A 3 13.20 -4.11 -2.86
N VAL A 4 13.21 -4.48 -4.15
CA VAL A 4 13.31 -3.51 -5.26
C VAL A 4 11.98 -2.79 -5.43
N ALA A 5 10.86 -3.51 -5.38
CA ALA A 5 9.52 -2.94 -5.45
C ALA A 5 9.23 -2.00 -4.28
N GLU A 6 9.59 -2.37 -3.05
CA GLU A 6 9.42 -1.52 -1.85
C GLU A 6 10.19 -0.20 -1.98
N ARG A 7 11.44 -0.23 -2.48
CA ARG A 7 12.21 1.00 -2.71
C ARG A 7 11.60 1.88 -3.80
N ALA A 8 11.04 1.28 -4.86
CA ALA A 8 10.36 2.04 -5.89
C ALA A 8 9.09 2.70 -5.35
N ALA A 9 8.30 1.96 -4.56
CA ALA A 9 7.09 2.48 -3.92
C ALA A 9 7.39 3.65 -2.95
N ALA A 10 8.51 3.58 -2.22
CA ALA A 10 8.93 4.65 -1.31
C ALA A 10 9.18 6.02 -2.01
N CYS A 11 9.39 6.03 -3.34
CA CYS A 11 9.50 7.27 -4.11
C CYS A 11 8.17 8.01 -4.28
N PHE A 12 7.03 7.42 -3.91
CA PHE A 12 5.67 7.99 -4.08
C PHE A 12 4.94 8.17 -2.74
N PRO A 13 5.46 8.98 -1.79
CA PRO A 13 4.95 9.06 -0.42
C PRO A 13 3.53 9.64 -0.31
N GLY A 14 3.04 10.31 -1.37
CA GLY A 14 1.68 10.85 -1.43
C GLY A 14 0.61 9.82 -1.83
N THR A 15 1.00 8.59 -2.14
CA THR A 15 0.08 7.52 -2.58
C THR A 15 -0.07 6.46 -1.51
N LEU A 16 -1.25 5.83 -1.42
CA LEU A 16 -1.50 4.75 -0.45
C LEU A 16 -0.85 3.43 -0.88
N CYS A 17 -0.77 3.19 -2.19
CA CYS A 17 -0.11 2.04 -2.78
C CYS A 17 0.25 2.35 -4.24
N VAL A 18 1.18 1.58 -4.79
CA VAL A 18 1.50 1.53 -6.21
C VAL A 18 1.70 0.07 -6.64
N GLY A 19 1.37 -0.25 -7.88
CA GLY A 19 1.84 -1.47 -8.55
C GLY A 19 3.25 -1.24 -9.09
N VAL A 20 4.14 -2.23 -8.98
CA VAL A 20 5.51 -2.13 -9.49
C VAL A 20 5.83 -3.35 -10.35
N ASP A 21 5.99 -3.10 -11.64
CA ASP A 21 6.35 -4.15 -12.59
C ASP A 21 7.87 -4.27 -12.68
N LEU A 22 8.36 -5.48 -12.45
CA LEU A 22 9.78 -5.77 -12.42
C LEU A 22 10.20 -6.53 -13.67
N LEU A 23 11.30 -6.07 -14.28
CA LEU A 23 11.97 -6.74 -15.38
C LEU A 23 13.11 -7.60 -14.80
N PRO A 24 13.00 -8.94 -14.79
CA PRO A 24 14.09 -9.81 -14.37
C PRO A 24 15.20 -9.79 -15.42
N ALA A 25 16.45 -9.65 -14.98
CA ALA A 25 17.59 -9.92 -15.83
C ALA A 25 17.74 -11.43 -16.09
N THR A 26 18.59 -11.79 -17.06
CA THR A 26 18.94 -13.18 -17.32
C THR A 26 19.37 -13.90 -16.03
N GLY A 27 18.80 -15.09 -15.81
CA GLY A 27 19.05 -15.89 -14.61
C GLY A 27 18.33 -15.43 -13.34
N TRP A 28 17.41 -14.44 -13.39
CA TRP A 28 16.52 -14.07 -12.28
C TRP A 28 17.21 -13.59 -10.99
N ARG A 29 18.50 -13.22 -11.08
CA ARG A 29 19.29 -12.75 -9.92
C ARG A 29 19.23 -11.25 -9.70
N ARG A 30 18.89 -10.49 -10.73
CA ARG A 30 18.80 -9.03 -10.70
C ARG A 30 17.47 -8.61 -11.32
N PHE A 31 16.93 -7.50 -10.83
CA PHE A 31 15.64 -6.97 -11.26
C PHE A 31 15.77 -5.46 -11.45
N ALA A 32 15.18 -4.95 -12.52
CA ALA A 32 14.98 -3.52 -12.76
C ALA A 32 13.49 -3.18 -12.64
N VAL A 33 13.18 -1.92 -12.33
CA VAL A 33 11.80 -1.41 -12.39
C VAL A 33 11.48 -1.09 -13.84
N GLY A 34 10.44 -1.70 -14.38
CA GLY A 34 9.92 -1.39 -15.71
C GLY A 34 8.90 -0.25 -15.65
N GLU A 35 7.95 -0.35 -14.72
CA GLU A 35 6.85 0.60 -14.56
C GLU A 35 6.43 0.73 -13.10
N VAL A 36 5.89 1.90 -12.74
CA VAL A 36 5.18 2.13 -11.47
C VAL A 36 3.80 2.68 -11.77
N ASN A 37 2.78 1.93 -11.37
CA ASN A 37 1.38 2.22 -11.63
C ASN A 37 0.71 2.76 -10.37
N ALA A 38 0.11 3.95 -10.46
CA ALA A 38 -0.60 4.57 -9.33
C ALA A 38 -1.89 3.82 -8.97
N PHE A 39 -2.49 3.14 -9.95
CA PHE A 39 -3.70 2.35 -9.81
C PHE A 39 -3.87 1.46 -11.04
N GLY A 40 -4.36 0.23 -10.87
CA GLY A 40 -4.68 -0.67 -11.97
C GLY A 40 -3.48 -1.33 -12.66
N ASP A 41 -3.10 -2.49 -12.14
CA ASP A 41 -3.04 -3.77 -12.88
C ASP A 41 -3.08 -4.83 -11.78
N LEU A 42 -4.29 -5.19 -11.39
CA LEU A 42 -4.49 -6.05 -10.23
C LEU A 42 -4.87 -7.43 -10.71
N LEU A 43 -3.92 -8.35 -10.52
CA LEU A 43 -4.13 -9.77 -10.65
C LEU A 43 -5.41 -10.16 -9.89
N PRO A 44 -6.43 -10.67 -10.59
CA PRO A 44 -7.70 -10.97 -9.97
C PRO A 44 -7.51 -12.01 -8.87
N ARG A 45 -8.09 -11.73 -7.68
CA ARG A 45 -8.06 -12.59 -6.48
C ARG A 45 -6.71 -12.68 -5.77
N LEU A 46 -5.77 -11.77 -6.05
CA LEU A 46 -4.56 -11.65 -5.24
C LEU A 46 -4.86 -10.84 -3.97
N THR A 47 -4.69 -11.46 -2.81
CA THR A 47 -4.82 -10.80 -1.51
C THR A 47 -3.46 -10.43 -0.94
N GLY A 48 -3.46 -9.54 0.05
CA GLY A 48 -2.25 -9.18 0.79
C GLY A 48 -1.58 -10.38 1.46
N LEU A 49 -0.26 -10.30 1.58
CA LEU A 49 0.57 -11.36 2.14
C LEU A 49 0.24 -11.62 3.62
N PRO A 50 0.41 -12.86 4.10
CA PRO A 50 0.25 -13.17 5.52
C PRO A 50 1.16 -12.34 6.42
N GLY A 51 0.63 -11.92 7.58
CA GLY A 51 1.33 -11.05 8.53
C GLY A 51 1.51 -9.60 8.05
N SER A 52 0.98 -9.24 6.87
CA SER A 52 0.88 -7.84 6.45
C SER A 52 -0.36 -7.19 7.05
N GLY A 53 -0.40 -5.86 7.10
CA GLY A 53 -1.62 -5.11 7.45
C GLY A 53 -2.76 -5.25 6.44
N ALA A 54 -2.59 -6.03 5.37
CA ALA A 54 -3.56 -6.28 4.31
C ALA A 54 -3.84 -7.78 4.11
N GLU A 55 -3.43 -8.66 5.03
CA GLU A 55 -3.68 -10.10 4.91
C GLU A 55 -5.16 -10.40 4.66
N GLY A 56 -5.43 -11.23 3.64
CA GLY A 56 -6.80 -11.61 3.27
C GLY A 56 -7.63 -10.52 2.59
N LEU A 57 -7.10 -9.29 2.46
CA LEU A 57 -7.73 -8.19 1.73
C LEU A 57 -7.23 -8.15 0.29
N ASP A 58 -8.13 -7.95 -0.66
CA ASP A 58 -7.72 -7.50 -1.99
C ASP A 58 -7.22 -6.05 -1.93
N THR A 59 -6.66 -5.55 -3.03
CA THR A 59 -6.07 -4.20 -3.05
C THR A 59 -7.10 -3.09 -2.79
N TYR A 60 -8.35 -3.27 -3.24
CA TYR A 60 -9.40 -2.26 -3.02
C TYR A 60 -9.76 -2.21 -1.53
N ALA A 61 -10.00 -3.36 -0.91
CA ALA A 61 -10.30 -3.48 0.50
C ALA A 61 -9.14 -2.98 1.37
N ALA A 62 -7.88 -3.28 0.99
CA ALA A 62 -6.69 -2.80 1.67
C ALA A 62 -6.57 -1.26 1.61
N GLN A 63 -6.86 -0.63 0.47
CA GLN A 63 -6.86 0.83 0.35
C GLN A 63 -7.96 1.48 1.20
N VAL A 64 -9.18 0.93 1.19
CA VAL A 64 -10.28 1.43 2.04
C VAL A 64 -9.92 1.31 3.52
N ALA A 65 -9.39 0.16 3.96
CA ALA A 65 -8.94 -0.05 5.33
C ALA A 65 -7.83 0.94 5.72
N ALA A 66 -6.88 1.24 4.83
CA ALA A 66 -5.82 2.21 5.06
C ALA A 66 -6.35 3.65 5.25
N VAL A 67 -7.33 4.07 4.44
CA VAL A 67 -7.96 5.40 4.59
C VAL A 67 -8.68 5.50 5.93
N ILE A 68 -9.55 4.53 6.24
CA ILE A 68 -10.33 4.51 7.49
C ILE A 68 -9.39 4.46 8.71
N GLY A 69 -8.38 3.60 8.69
CA GLY A 69 -7.39 3.50 9.79
C GLY A 69 -6.61 4.80 10.01
N LYS A 70 -6.27 5.51 8.93
CA LYS A 70 -5.59 6.81 9.00
C LYS A 70 -6.46 7.88 9.66
N GLU A 71 -7.76 7.91 9.36
CA GLU A 71 -8.71 8.82 10.01
C GLU A 71 -8.84 8.53 11.51
N HIS A 72 -8.92 7.26 11.91
CA HIS A 72 -8.95 6.88 13.33
C HIS A 72 -7.67 7.31 14.07
N HIS A 73 -6.51 7.24 13.42
CA HIS A 73 -5.25 7.69 14.01
C HIS A 73 -5.16 9.23 14.14
N LEU A 74 -5.62 9.97 13.13
CA LEU A 74 -5.67 11.44 13.18
C LEU A 74 -6.62 11.96 14.27
N CYS A 75 -7.77 11.29 14.47
CA CYS A 75 -8.71 11.62 15.55
C CYS A 75 -8.14 11.29 16.94
N SER A 76 -7.46 10.14 17.08
CA SER A 76 -6.86 9.72 18.36
C SER A 76 -5.64 10.53 18.77
N THR A 77 -4.93 11.15 17.82
CA THR A 77 -3.73 11.97 18.07
C THR A 77 -4.04 13.44 18.34
N HIS A 78 -5.30 13.88 18.23
CA HIS A 78 -5.77 15.20 18.66
C HIS A 78 -6.63 15.08 19.93
N PRO A 79 -6.06 15.22 21.14
CA PRO A 79 -6.86 15.24 22.37
C PRO A 79 -7.48 16.63 22.56
N SER A 80 -8.41 17.03 21.68
CA SER A 80 -9.22 18.25 21.85
C SER A 80 -10.27 18.35 20.74
N ARG A 81 -11.47 17.80 20.98
CA ARG A 81 -12.77 18.32 20.51
C ARG A 81 -14.00 17.55 21.00
N ALA A 82 -13.86 16.72 22.03
CA ALA A 82 -14.98 16.02 22.64
C ALA A 82 -15.46 16.67 23.94
N ARG A 83 -15.72 17.98 23.97
CA ARG A 83 -16.62 18.59 24.99
C ARG A 83 -17.30 19.83 24.41
N SER A 84 -18.56 19.68 24.01
CA SER A 84 -19.68 20.58 24.32
C SER A 84 -20.88 20.24 23.43
N ARG A 85 -21.69 19.28 23.87
CA ARG A 85 -23.13 19.35 23.67
C ARG A 85 -23.74 19.28 25.06
N ALA A 86 -23.98 20.46 25.63
CA ALA A 86 -24.96 20.67 26.67
C ALA A 86 -26.35 20.65 26.03
#